data_AF-A0A2N7RZ85-F1
#
_entry.id   AF-A0A2N7RZ85-F1
#
_cell.length_a   1.000
_cell.length_b   1.000
_cell.length_c   1.000
_cell.angle_alpha   90.00
_cell.angle_beta   90.00
_cell.angle_gamma   90.00
#
_symmetry.space_group_name_H-M   'P 1'
#
loop_
_entity.id
_entity.type
_entity.pdbx_description
1 polymer ?
#
loop_
_entity_poly.entity_id
_entity_poly.type
_entity_poly.pdbx_seq_one_letter_code
_entity_poly.pdbx_strand_id
1 'polypeptide(L)'
;MTALRHAAEVIAGHPDQDFYAIALHGVSTEESESIGMPLLALNSVQALERDRLSESREQLVERGEDTDEPADYEDRPDAEGEGGLEPEAVTLEADSMVITETDDEDEESFDDESADGEDLDEVLASLEADLEEDDAESFYSDKWEPSDWHWSSIDLCEDPAATLWSEAMTKQAAREGWEPTVKRYYHTLVAVARSLREELNERTKADLVVYVADEEHAEKLLQLCLTDKQLSTYFPQLSSLPEGA
;
A
#
# COMPACT_ATOMS: atom_id res chain seq x y z
N MET A 1 14.10 -24.85 -2.97
CA MET A 1 15.38 -24.50 -2.31
C MET A 1 15.94 -23.14 -2.72
N THR A 2 15.54 -22.53 -3.85
CA THR A 2 16.05 -21.20 -4.24
C THR A 2 15.38 -20.04 -3.48
N ALA A 3 14.03 -20.03 -3.39
CA ALA A 3 13.30 -19.03 -2.61
C ALA A 3 13.79 -18.93 -1.15
N LEU A 4 14.00 -20.07 -0.50
CA LEU A 4 14.51 -20.12 0.87
C LEU A 4 15.90 -19.52 0.98
N ARG A 5 16.78 -19.81 0.02
CA ARG A 5 18.14 -19.27 0.00
C ARG A 5 18.10 -17.75 -0.11
N HIS A 6 17.32 -17.21 -1.05
CA HIS A 6 17.18 -15.76 -1.23
C HIS A 6 16.58 -15.09 0.00
N ALA A 7 15.49 -15.60 0.54
CA ALA A 7 14.87 -15.07 1.75
C ALA A 7 15.86 -15.06 2.93
N ALA A 8 16.56 -16.19 3.17
CA ALA A 8 17.53 -16.28 4.24
C ALA A 8 18.75 -15.35 4.03
N GLU A 9 19.18 -15.14 2.78
CA GLU A 9 20.27 -14.23 2.43
C GLU A 9 19.89 -12.77 2.70
N VAL A 10 18.68 -12.36 2.32
CA VAL A 10 18.14 -11.02 2.63
C VAL A 10 18.04 -10.81 4.13
N ILE A 11 17.43 -11.75 4.86
CA ILE A 11 17.26 -11.65 6.32
C ILE A 11 18.63 -11.60 7.03
N ALA A 12 19.57 -12.47 6.64
CA ALA A 12 20.90 -12.50 7.25
C ALA A 12 21.74 -11.26 6.92
N GLY A 13 21.49 -10.62 5.78
CA GLY A 13 22.14 -9.37 5.36
C GLY A 13 21.69 -8.15 6.16
N HIS A 14 20.54 -8.22 6.83
CA HIS A 14 19.93 -7.10 7.55
C HIS A 14 19.54 -7.50 8.98
N PRO A 15 20.53 -7.74 9.87
CA PRO A 15 20.27 -8.24 11.23
C PRO A 15 19.61 -7.22 12.16
N ASP A 16 19.58 -5.94 11.77
CA ASP A 16 18.92 -4.83 12.44
C ASP A 16 17.46 -4.64 12.03
N GLN A 17 16.99 -5.42 11.04
CA GLN A 17 15.64 -5.34 10.50
C GLN A 17 14.75 -6.44 11.08
N ASP A 18 13.56 -6.06 11.51
CA ASP A 18 12.52 -6.98 11.99
C ASP A 18 11.60 -7.32 10.83
N PHE A 19 11.96 -8.38 10.09
CA PHE A 19 11.13 -8.91 9.02
C PHE A 19 9.82 -9.48 9.58
N TYR A 20 8.70 -9.08 8.97
CA TYR A 20 7.36 -9.53 9.38
C TYR A 20 6.67 -10.36 8.29
N ALA A 21 6.97 -10.12 7.01
CA ALA A 21 6.28 -10.76 5.90
C ALA A 21 7.18 -11.17 4.74
N ILE A 22 6.77 -12.24 4.06
CA ILE A 22 7.35 -12.76 2.82
C ILE A 22 6.21 -13.19 1.91
N ALA A 23 6.26 -12.84 0.63
CA ALA A 23 5.23 -13.23 -0.32
C ALA A 23 5.83 -13.82 -1.59
N LEU A 24 5.10 -14.77 -2.18
CA LEU A 24 5.27 -15.16 -3.58
C LEU A 24 4.20 -14.42 -4.38
N HIS A 25 4.62 -13.50 -5.26
CA HIS A 25 3.70 -12.62 -6.01
C HIS A 25 4.05 -12.55 -7.50
N GLY A 26 3.36 -11.72 -8.27
CA GLY A 26 3.55 -11.61 -9.73
C GLY A 26 3.05 -12.85 -10.47
N VAL A 27 2.08 -13.56 -9.89
CA VAL A 27 1.59 -14.85 -10.37
C VAL A 27 0.54 -14.68 -11.46
N SER A 28 0.91 -14.15 -12.62
CA SER A 28 -0.05 -14.10 -13.75
C SER A 28 -0.51 -15.52 -14.10
N THR A 29 -1.84 -15.74 -14.02
CA THR A 29 -2.52 -16.99 -14.37
C THR A 29 -3.65 -16.80 -15.37
N GLU A 30 -3.69 -15.66 -16.06
CA GLU A 30 -4.68 -15.42 -17.11
C GLU A 30 -4.40 -16.24 -18.37
N GLU A 31 -5.45 -16.81 -18.99
CA GLU A 31 -5.30 -17.59 -20.24
C GLU A 31 -4.86 -16.70 -21.43
N SER A 32 -5.11 -15.39 -21.36
CA SER A 32 -4.57 -14.38 -22.29
C SER A 32 -3.05 -14.25 -22.22
N GLU A 33 -2.46 -14.64 -21.10
CA GLU A 33 -1.05 -14.49 -20.77
C GLU A 33 -0.37 -15.86 -20.60
N SER A 34 0.93 -15.86 -20.33
CA SER A 34 1.66 -17.07 -19.96
C SER A 34 1.67 -17.23 -18.44
N ILE A 35 1.57 -18.47 -17.94
CA ILE A 35 1.72 -18.73 -16.50
C ILE A 35 3.12 -18.27 -16.06
N GLY A 36 3.17 -17.19 -15.27
CA GLY A 36 4.40 -16.53 -14.84
C GLY A 36 5.10 -17.26 -13.70
N MET A 37 6.43 -17.14 -13.65
CA MET A 37 7.18 -17.57 -12.45
C MET A 37 6.96 -16.55 -11.34
N PRO A 38 6.73 -16.95 -10.08
CA PRO A 38 6.52 -15.98 -9.03
C PRO A 38 7.83 -15.27 -8.69
N LEU A 39 7.68 -14.03 -8.26
CA LEU A 39 8.72 -13.26 -7.61
C LEU A 39 8.65 -13.46 -6.10
N LEU A 40 9.80 -13.31 -5.43
CA LEU A 40 9.88 -13.30 -3.98
C LEU A 40 9.90 -11.86 -3.48
N ALA A 41 8.99 -11.55 -2.57
CA ALA A 41 8.93 -10.28 -1.87
C ALA A 41 9.18 -10.47 -0.37
N LEU A 42 9.86 -9.52 0.28
CA LEU A 42 10.04 -9.46 1.73
C LEU A 42 9.85 -8.04 2.23
N ASN A 43 9.36 -7.89 3.46
CA ASN A 43 9.33 -6.60 4.12
C ASN A 43 9.67 -6.67 5.61
N SER A 44 10.20 -5.56 6.12
CA SER A 44 10.50 -5.33 7.53
C SER A 44 9.69 -4.16 8.07
N VAL A 45 9.51 -4.13 9.40
CA VAL A 45 8.79 -3.03 10.06
C VAL A 45 9.46 -1.69 9.77
N GLN A 46 10.79 -1.64 9.81
CA GLN A 46 11.53 -0.41 9.60
C GLN A 46 11.46 0.07 8.14
N ALA A 47 11.38 -0.86 7.17
CA ALA A 47 11.19 -0.51 5.77
C ALA A 47 9.79 0.05 5.54
N LEU A 48 8.75 -0.59 6.09
CA LEU A 48 7.37 -0.09 6.04
C LEU A 48 7.25 1.31 6.63
N GLU A 49 7.80 1.56 7.81
CA GLU A 49 7.78 2.88 8.46
C GLU A 49 8.48 3.95 7.61
N ARG A 50 9.63 3.62 7.02
CA ARG A 50 10.37 4.54 6.15
C ARG A 50 9.57 4.90 4.89
N ASP A 51 8.93 3.91 4.29
CA ASP A 51 8.20 4.07 3.04
C ASP A 51 6.95 4.93 3.28
N ARG A 52 6.19 4.67 4.36
CA ARG A 52 5.06 5.53 4.79
C ARG A 52 5.45 6.99 5.05
N LEU A 53 6.60 7.22 5.70
CA LEU A 53 7.11 8.58 5.93
C LEU A 53 7.48 9.29 4.61
N SER A 54 7.96 8.53 3.63
CA SER A 54 8.33 9.07 2.32
C SER A 54 7.08 9.45 1.52
N GLU A 55 6.05 8.60 1.51
CA GLU A 55 4.77 8.88 0.86
C GLU A 55 4.05 10.08 1.49
N SER A 56 4.01 10.14 2.83
CA SER A 56 3.43 11.29 3.55
C SER A 56 4.12 12.60 3.14
N ARG A 57 5.46 12.58 3.03
CA ARG A 57 6.22 13.74 2.55
C ARG A 57 5.89 14.10 1.11
N GLU A 58 5.82 13.12 0.20
CA GLU A 58 5.48 13.37 -1.20
C GLU A 58 4.07 13.97 -1.35
N GLN A 59 3.11 13.51 -0.56
CA GLN A 59 1.76 14.08 -0.52
C GLN A 59 1.75 15.53 -0.01
N LEU A 60 2.55 15.85 1.03
CA LEU A 60 2.71 17.22 1.51
C LEU A 60 3.34 18.13 0.44
N VAL A 61 4.32 17.63 -0.31
CA VAL A 61 4.93 18.35 -1.44
C VAL A 61 3.89 18.58 -2.55
N GLU A 62 3.09 17.57 -2.89
CA GLU A 62 2.05 17.68 -3.92
C GLU A 62 0.94 18.66 -3.52
N ARG A 63 0.55 18.70 -2.24
CA ARG A 63 -0.42 19.66 -1.70
C ARG A 63 0.17 21.07 -1.56
N GLY A 64 1.48 21.24 -1.75
CA GLY A 64 2.19 22.50 -1.57
C GLY A 64 2.34 22.92 -0.10
N GLU A 65 2.25 21.96 0.82
CA GLU A 65 2.32 22.15 2.27
C GLU A 65 3.71 21.84 2.86
N ASP A 66 4.64 21.29 2.06
CA ASP A 66 6.03 21.10 2.49
C ASP A 66 6.65 22.46 2.79
N THR A 67 6.67 22.77 4.09
CA THR A 67 7.12 24.03 4.69
C THR A 67 8.56 23.93 5.17
N ASP A 68 9.29 22.87 4.79
CA ASP A 68 10.74 22.77 4.96
C ASP A 68 11.47 23.72 3.98
N GLU A 69 11.06 24.99 3.93
CA GLU A 69 12.01 26.05 3.64
C GLU A 69 13.02 26.05 4.80
N PRO A 70 14.31 25.74 4.56
CA PRO A 70 15.30 25.82 5.62
C PRO A 70 15.25 27.24 6.19
N ALA A 71 15.15 27.37 7.52
CA ALA A 71 15.12 28.66 8.23
C ALA A 71 16.36 29.56 8.01
N ASP A 72 17.28 29.10 7.17
CA ASP A 72 18.52 29.73 6.73
C ASP A 72 18.45 30.16 5.24
N TYR A 73 17.25 30.25 4.65
CA TYR A 73 17.06 30.97 3.40
C TYR A 73 17.27 32.46 3.65
N GLU A 74 18.55 32.85 3.74
CA GLU A 74 18.93 34.24 3.65
C GLU A 74 18.52 34.72 2.25
N ASP A 75 17.52 35.62 2.20
CA ASP A 75 17.27 36.44 1.02
C ASP A 75 18.61 36.93 0.51
N ARG A 76 18.98 36.50 -0.71
CA ARG A 76 20.25 36.93 -1.26
C ARG A 76 20.22 38.46 -1.32
N PRO A 77 21.27 39.15 -0.87
CA PRO A 77 21.31 40.61 -0.87
C PRO A 77 21.32 41.22 -2.28
N ASP A 78 21.28 40.40 -3.33
CA ASP A 78 21.13 40.82 -4.73
C ASP A 78 19.67 40.78 -5.23
N ALA A 79 18.69 40.42 -4.39
CA ALA A 79 17.26 40.55 -4.68
C ALA A 79 16.76 42.02 -4.68
N GLU A 80 17.59 42.99 -4.26
CA GLU A 80 17.37 44.41 -4.54
C GLU A 80 17.80 44.75 -5.98
N GLY A 81 17.19 44.08 -6.95
CA GLY A 81 17.22 44.50 -8.34
C GLY A 81 16.22 45.64 -8.55
N GLU A 82 16.72 46.87 -8.71
CA GLU A 82 15.95 48.04 -9.17
C GLU A 82 14.97 47.66 -10.29
N GLY A 83 13.69 47.62 -9.95
CA GLY A 83 12.62 47.24 -10.87
C GLY A 83 11.27 47.51 -10.27
N GLY A 84 11.06 48.73 -9.77
CA GLY A 84 9.74 49.21 -9.40
C GLY A 84 8.81 49.18 -10.61
N LEU A 85 8.06 48.09 -10.77
CA LEU A 85 6.86 48.09 -11.58
C LEU A 85 5.77 48.68 -10.69
N GLU A 86 5.47 49.94 -10.94
CA GLU A 86 4.28 50.59 -10.38
C GLU A 86 3.06 49.69 -10.65
N PRO A 87 2.15 49.52 -9.67
CA PRO A 87 0.88 48.90 -9.95
C PRO A 87 0.13 49.79 -10.94
N GLU A 88 0.02 49.36 -12.20
CA GLU A 88 -0.91 50.01 -13.13
C GLU A 88 -2.29 49.96 -12.47
N ALA A 89 -2.84 51.15 -12.24
CA ALA A 89 -4.20 51.32 -11.77
C ALA A 89 -5.13 50.71 -12.81
N VAL A 90 -5.65 49.51 -12.51
CA VAL A 90 -6.74 48.93 -13.28
C VAL A 90 -7.96 49.83 -13.05
N THR A 91 -8.19 50.74 -13.99
CA THR A 91 -9.43 51.48 -14.09
C THR A 91 -10.53 50.48 -14.46
N LEU A 92 -11.28 50.02 -13.46
CA LEU A 92 -12.55 49.36 -13.67
C LEU A 92 -13.52 50.39 -14.27
N GLU A 93 -13.70 50.34 -15.59
CA GLU A 93 -14.79 51.07 -16.22
C GLU A 93 -16.12 50.51 -15.70
N ALA A 94 -16.92 51.42 -15.16
CA ALA A 94 -18.25 51.17 -14.68
C ALA A 94 -19.15 50.82 -15.88
N ASP A 95 -19.52 49.55 -16.00
CA ASP A 95 -20.68 49.19 -16.79
C ASP A 95 -21.58 48.19 -16.05
N SER A 96 -22.84 48.62 -15.91
CA SER A 96 -24.03 47.87 -15.52
C SER A 96 -24.13 47.31 -14.10
N MET A 97 -24.36 48.22 -13.17
CA MET A 97 -25.18 47.99 -11.99
C MET A 97 -26.66 47.92 -12.44
N VAL A 98 -27.26 46.73 -12.44
CA VAL A 98 -28.74 46.58 -12.43
C VAL A 98 -29.11 46.01 -11.08
N ILE A 99 -29.50 46.92 -10.20
CA ILE A 99 -30.16 46.66 -8.93
C ILE A 99 -31.63 46.39 -9.28
N THR A 100 -32.12 45.18 -9.02
CA THR A 100 -33.55 44.94 -8.90
C THR A 100 -33.84 44.66 -7.44
N GLU A 101 -34.35 45.69 -6.77
CA GLU A 101 -35.03 45.62 -5.48
C GLU A 101 -36.18 44.60 -5.56
N THR A 102 -36.18 43.65 -4.63
CA THR A 102 -37.42 43.08 -4.11
C THR A 102 -37.29 43.06 -2.60
N ASP A 103 -38.00 43.97 -1.94
CA ASP A 103 -38.40 43.89 -0.54
C ASP A 103 -39.09 42.55 -0.30
N ASP A 104 -38.66 41.82 0.72
CA ASP A 104 -39.61 41.23 1.67
C ASP A 104 -38.87 41.02 3.01
N GLU A 105 -39.49 41.62 4.03
CA GLU A 105 -39.11 41.67 5.43
C GLU A 105 -39.20 40.27 6.05
N ASP A 106 -38.26 39.90 6.91
CA ASP A 106 -38.57 39.37 8.25
C ASP A 106 -37.27 39.19 9.05
N GLU A 107 -37.15 40.01 10.09
CA GLU A 107 -36.21 39.86 11.19
C GLU A 107 -36.59 38.63 12.02
N GLU A 108 -35.73 37.62 12.10
CA GLU A 108 -35.72 36.70 13.24
C GLU A 108 -34.27 36.57 13.72
N SER A 109 -33.97 37.37 14.75
CA SER A 109 -32.80 37.22 15.59
C SER A 109 -32.89 35.90 16.36
N PHE A 110 -32.16 34.87 15.91
CA PHE A 110 -31.89 33.70 16.73
C PHE A 110 -30.60 33.93 17.51
N ASP A 111 -30.77 34.51 18.69
CA ASP A 111 -29.86 34.34 19.81
C ASP A 111 -30.29 33.04 20.52
N ASP A 112 -29.54 31.96 20.34
CA ASP A 112 -29.64 30.77 21.20
C ASP A 112 -28.21 30.33 21.56
N GLU A 113 -27.79 30.79 22.74
CA GLU A 113 -26.65 30.24 23.44
C GLU A 113 -26.88 28.76 23.76
N SER A 114 -25.76 28.02 23.83
CA SER A 114 -25.57 26.70 24.45
C SER A 114 -25.89 25.46 23.60
N ALA A 115 -24.87 25.00 22.88
CA ALA A 115 -24.52 23.60 22.91
C ALA A 115 -22.99 23.49 22.86
N ASP A 116 -22.47 22.64 23.74
CA ASP A 116 -21.13 22.05 23.73
C ASP A 116 -20.84 21.50 22.32
N GLY A 117 -20.40 22.40 21.43
CA GLY A 117 -20.01 22.04 20.07
C GLY A 117 -18.62 21.49 20.18
N GLU A 118 -18.52 20.16 20.30
CA GLU A 118 -17.28 19.45 19.99
C GLU A 118 -16.71 20.07 18.71
N ASP A 119 -15.46 20.54 18.78
CA ASP A 119 -14.83 21.24 17.67
C ASP A 119 -14.94 20.33 16.45
N LEU A 120 -15.68 20.77 15.44
CA LEU A 120 -15.99 19.95 14.28
C LEU A 120 -14.70 19.49 13.60
N ASP A 121 -13.64 20.29 13.69
CA ASP A 121 -12.30 19.94 13.22
C ASP A 121 -11.65 18.83 14.08
N GLU A 122 -11.85 18.83 15.40
CA GLU A 122 -11.35 17.77 16.30
C GLU A 122 -12.12 16.45 16.12
N VAL A 123 -13.43 16.52 15.89
CA VAL A 123 -14.28 15.35 15.59
C VAL A 123 -13.92 14.76 14.23
N LEU A 124 -13.71 15.59 13.21
CA LEU A 124 -13.26 15.14 11.89
C LEU A 124 -11.86 14.54 11.94
N ALA A 125 -10.91 15.18 12.64
CA ALA A 125 -9.56 14.64 12.82
C ALA A 125 -9.55 13.31 13.58
N SER A 126 -10.44 13.15 14.57
CA SER A 126 -10.59 11.88 15.30
C SER A 126 -11.21 10.79 14.43
N LEU A 127 -12.19 11.12 13.59
CA LEU A 127 -12.78 10.19 12.62
C LEU A 127 -11.79 9.81 11.52
N GLU A 128 -11.00 10.76 11.03
CA GLU A 128 -9.94 10.51 10.04
C GLU A 128 -8.84 9.63 10.65
N ALA A 129 -8.40 9.90 11.87
CA ALA A 129 -7.44 9.06 12.58
C ALA A 129 -7.98 7.65 12.86
N ASP A 130 -9.25 7.50 13.28
CA ASP A 130 -9.88 6.19 13.47
C ASP A 130 -10.01 5.42 12.14
N LEU A 131 -10.29 6.10 11.02
CA LEU A 131 -10.37 5.49 9.69
C LEU A 131 -8.98 5.12 9.14
N GLU A 132 -7.98 5.96 9.35
CA GLU A 132 -6.58 5.70 8.98
C GLU A 132 -5.98 4.53 9.79
N GLU A 133 -6.27 4.44 11.10
CA GLU A 133 -5.80 3.34 11.94
C GLU A 133 -6.47 1.99 11.58
N ASP A 134 -7.77 1.98 11.24
CA ASP A 134 -8.49 0.75 10.88
C ASP A 134 -8.11 0.25 9.47
N ASP A 135 -7.84 1.16 8.52
CA ASP A 135 -7.40 0.79 7.17
C ASP A 135 -5.92 0.42 7.09
N ALA A 136 -5.02 1.03 7.87
CA ALA A 136 -3.56 0.79 7.79
C ALA A 136 -3.10 -0.61 8.24
N GLU A 137 -3.95 -1.34 8.95
CA GLU A 137 -3.73 -2.73 9.39
C GLU A 137 -4.69 -3.71 8.71
N SER A 138 -5.59 -3.21 7.87
CA SER A 138 -6.53 -4.03 7.10
C SER A 138 -5.81 -4.90 6.07
N PHE A 139 -6.50 -5.92 5.57
CA PHE A 139 -5.96 -6.85 4.57
C PHE A 139 -5.54 -6.14 3.27
N TYR A 140 -6.22 -5.04 2.92
CA TYR A 140 -5.93 -4.25 1.71
C TYR A 140 -5.01 -3.04 1.99
N SER A 141 -4.33 -3.01 3.14
CA SER A 141 -3.33 -1.99 3.42
C SER A 141 -2.04 -2.20 2.63
N ASP A 142 -1.30 -1.11 2.42
CA ASP A 142 0.09 -1.07 1.95
C ASP A 142 1.00 -2.08 2.66
N LYS A 143 0.76 -2.33 3.94
CA LYS A 143 1.48 -3.31 4.76
C LYS A 143 1.46 -4.72 4.16
N TRP A 144 0.38 -5.10 3.48
CA TRP A 144 0.18 -6.43 2.92
C TRP A 144 0.21 -6.48 1.39
N GLU A 145 0.61 -5.39 0.73
CA GLU A 145 0.77 -5.31 -0.72
C GLU A 145 2.22 -5.58 -1.15
N PRO A 146 2.57 -6.79 -1.64
CA PRO A 146 3.96 -7.15 -1.85
C PRO A 146 4.63 -6.47 -3.03
N SER A 147 3.85 -5.93 -3.96
CA SER A 147 4.39 -5.16 -5.08
C SER A 147 5.08 -3.87 -4.62
N ASP A 148 4.58 -3.26 -3.54
CA ASP A 148 5.08 -2.01 -2.97
C ASP A 148 6.15 -2.21 -1.88
N TRP A 149 6.41 -3.45 -1.47
CA TRP A 149 7.41 -3.73 -0.44
C TRP A 149 8.84 -3.38 -0.87
N HIS A 150 9.67 -3.05 0.12
CA HIS A 150 11.05 -2.63 -0.13
C HIS A 150 11.89 -3.64 -0.92
N TRP A 151 11.70 -4.94 -0.65
CA TRP A 151 12.30 -6.01 -1.43
C TRP A 151 11.22 -6.77 -2.20
N SER A 152 10.55 -6.13 -3.16
CA SER A 152 9.44 -6.74 -3.91
C SER A 152 9.88 -7.63 -5.08
N SER A 153 10.97 -7.33 -5.76
CA SER A 153 11.27 -7.92 -7.08
C SER A 153 12.47 -8.89 -7.07
N ILE A 154 12.46 -9.92 -6.23
CA ILE A 154 13.55 -10.91 -6.19
C ILE A 154 13.23 -12.10 -7.09
N ASP A 155 14.02 -12.25 -8.16
CA ASP A 155 13.92 -13.39 -9.07
C ASP A 155 14.34 -14.70 -8.40
N LEU A 156 13.50 -15.73 -8.57
CA LEU A 156 13.80 -17.08 -8.07
C LEU A 156 14.81 -17.84 -8.93
N CYS A 157 15.02 -17.43 -10.16
CA CYS A 157 16.06 -17.96 -11.05
C CYS A 157 16.40 -16.95 -12.14
N GLU A 158 17.46 -17.21 -12.89
CA GLU A 158 17.88 -16.33 -14.00
C GLU A 158 16.79 -16.26 -15.10
N ASP A 159 16.64 -15.08 -15.74
CA ASP A 159 15.60 -14.82 -16.76
C ASP A 159 15.43 -15.92 -17.83
N PRO A 160 16.50 -16.50 -18.40
CA PRO A 160 16.35 -17.54 -19.40
C PRO A 160 15.67 -18.80 -18.84
N ALA A 161 15.96 -19.14 -17.57
CA ALA A 161 15.33 -20.26 -16.90
C ALA A 161 13.87 -19.96 -16.54
N ALA A 162 13.57 -18.73 -16.11
CA ALA A 162 12.21 -18.28 -15.83
C ALA A 162 11.32 -18.36 -17.07
N THR A 163 11.83 -17.88 -18.20
CA THR A 163 11.13 -17.93 -19.50
C THR A 163 10.87 -19.37 -19.95
N LEU A 164 11.88 -20.24 -19.88
CA LEU A 164 11.74 -21.66 -20.24
C LEU A 164 10.70 -22.38 -19.36
N TRP A 165 10.66 -22.07 -18.07
CA TRP A 165 9.67 -22.61 -17.16
C TRP A 165 8.27 -22.13 -17.50
N SER A 166 8.09 -20.82 -17.75
CA SER A 166 6.80 -20.23 -18.10
C SER A 166 6.26 -20.80 -19.40
N GLU A 167 7.12 -20.94 -20.42
CA GLU A 167 6.76 -21.62 -21.67
C GLU A 167 6.35 -23.08 -21.45
N ALA A 168 7.08 -23.82 -20.62
CA ALA A 168 6.79 -25.22 -20.35
C ALA A 168 5.45 -25.39 -19.62
N MET A 169 5.17 -24.53 -18.63
CA MET A 169 3.89 -24.51 -17.90
C MET A 169 2.74 -24.14 -18.82
N THR A 170 2.91 -23.12 -19.67
CA THR A 170 1.89 -22.71 -20.65
C THR A 170 1.62 -23.83 -21.67
N LYS A 171 2.66 -24.51 -22.15
CA LYS A 171 2.51 -25.70 -23.03
C LYS A 171 1.81 -26.85 -22.31
N GLN A 172 2.01 -27.00 -21.01
CA GLN A 172 1.31 -28.01 -20.21
C GLN A 172 -0.17 -27.64 -20.03
N ALA A 173 -0.48 -26.38 -19.73
CA ALA A 173 -1.84 -25.86 -19.65
C ALA A 173 -2.61 -26.08 -20.96
N ALA A 174 -1.99 -25.80 -22.10
CA ALA A 174 -2.58 -26.07 -23.41
C ALA A 174 -2.88 -27.56 -23.68
N ARG A 175 -2.19 -28.49 -22.99
CA ARG A 175 -2.36 -29.94 -23.17
C ARG A 175 -3.32 -30.57 -22.18
N GLU A 176 -3.31 -30.12 -20.93
CA GLU A 176 -4.06 -30.73 -19.82
C GLU A 176 -5.27 -29.89 -19.37
N GLY A 177 -5.43 -28.69 -19.92
CA GLY A 177 -6.41 -27.69 -19.51
C GLY A 177 -5.78 -26.61 -18.63
N TRP A 178 -6.26 -25.39 -18.78
CA TRP A 178 -5.77 -24.22 -18.05
C TRP A 178 -6.07 -24.31 -16.56
N GLU A 179 -7.36 -24.42 -16.19
CA GLU A 179 -7.80 -24.44 -14.79
C GLU A 179 -7.13 -25.56 -13.95
N PRO A 180 -7.03 -26.83 -14.42
CA PRO A 180 -6.36 -27.86 -13.64
C PRO A 180 -4.86 -27.60 -13.47
N THR A 181 -4.22 -26.92 -14.42
CA THR A 181 -2.80 -26.57 -14.37
C THR A 181 -2.56 -25.43 -13.40
N VAL A 182 -3.36 -24.35 -13.48
CA VAL A 182 -3.33 -23.22 -12.54
C VAL A 182 -3.61 -23.69 -11.11
N LYS A 183 -4.58 -24.59 -10.92
CA LYS A 183 -4.85 -25.16 -9.59
C LYS A 183 -3.65 -25.91 -9.01
N ARG A 184 -2.95 -26.71 -9.82
CA ARG A 184 -1.73 -27.42 -9.38
C ARG A 184 -0.58 -26.44 -9.11
N TYR A 185 -0.51 -25.38 -9.91
CA TYR A 185 0.47 -24.31 -9.72
C TYR A 185 0.27 -23.63 -8.36
N TYR A 186 -0.93 -23.14 -8.03
CA TYR A 186 -1.23 -22.57 -6.72
C TYR A 186 -0.99 -23.54 -5.57
N HIS A 187 -1.37 -24.81 -5.69
CA HIS A 187 -1.04 -25.83 -4.67
C HIS A 187 0.47 -25.96 -4.43
N THR A 188 1.27 -25.84 -5.49
CA THR A 188 2.72 -25.88 -5.38
C THR A 188 3.25 -24.63 -4.67
N LEU A 189 2.74 -23.44 -5.03
CA LEU A 189 3.13 -22.19 -4.38
C LEU A 189 2.79 -22.17 -2.89
N VAL A 190 1.58 -22.60 -2.52
CA VAL A 190 1.15 -22.75 -1.13
C VAL A 190 2.08 -23.70 -0.37
N ALA A 191 2.44 -24.84 -0.97
CA ALA A 191 3.37 -25.79 -0.35
C ALA A 191 4.76 -25.16 -0.14
N VAL A 192 5.24 -24.37 -1.10
CA VAL A 192 6.50 -23.63 -0.98
C VAL A 192 6.40 -22.56 0.11
N ALA A 193 5.35 -21.75 0.15
CA ALA A 193 5.13 -20.72 1.17
C ALA A 193 5.12 -21.32 2.59
N ARG A 194 4.41 -22.43 2.78
CA ARG A 194 4.39 -23.16 4.06
C ARG A 194 5.76 -23.68 4.46
N SER A 195 6.48 -24.29 3.51
CA SER A 195 7.85 -24.78 3.75
C SER A 195 8.81 -23.64 4.09
N LEU A 196 8.68 -22.48 3.42
CA LEU A 196 9.46 -21.29 3.73
C LEU A 196 9.19 -20.80 5.15
N ARG A 197 7.91 -20.66 5.52
CA ARG A 197 7.50 -20.24 6.86
C ARG A 197 8.08 -21.16 7.94
N GLU A 198 7.92 -22.46 7.78
CA GLU A 198 8.42 -23.45 8.73
C GLU A 198 9.93 -23.36 8.87
N GLU A 199 10.68 -23.39 7.76
CA GLU A 199 12.14 -23.35 7.80
C GLU A 199 12.71 -22.02 8.29
N LEU A 200 12.06 -20.89 7.97
CA LEU A 200 12.52 -19.58 8.38
C LEU A 200 12.16 -19.31 9.84
N ASN A 201 10.94 -19.61 10.30
CA ASN A 201 10.57 -19.44 11.72
C ASN A 201 11.34 -20.38 12.67
N GLU A 202 11.93 -21.47 12.17
CA GLU A 202 12.89 -22.25 12.96
C GLU A 202 14.25 -21.54 13.12
N ARG A 203 14.64 -20.73 12.13
CA ARG A 203 15.92 -20.02 12.08
C ARG A 203 15.84 -18.62 12.69
N THR A 204 14.69 -17.97 12.57
CA THR A 204 14.37 -16.64 13.08
C THR A 204 13.50 -16.78 14.32
N LYS A 205 13.65 -15.88 15.30
CA LYS A 205 12.70 -15.84 16.45
C LYS A 205 11.39 -15.11 16.12
N ALA A 206 11.28 -14.57 14.91
CA ALA A 206 10.11 -13.86 14.41
C ALA A 206 9.02 -14.83 13.96
N ASP A 207 7.76 -14.41 14.09
CA ASP A 207 6.60 -15.11 13.53
C ASP A 207 6.32 -14.60 12.11
N LEU A 208 7.12 -15.06 11.14
CA LEU A 208 7.01 -14.56 9.76
C LEU A 208 5.69 -15.02 9.14
N VAL A 209 4.97 -14.05 8.55
CA VAL A 209 3.80 -14.29 7.72
C VAL A 209 4.29 -14.59 6.30
N VAL A 210 4.05 -15.81 5.81
CA VAL A 210 4.47 -16.21 4.46
C VAL A 210 3.28 -16.69 3.66
N TYR A 211 3.01 -16.07 2.52
CA TYR A 211 1.83 -16.35 1.70
C TYR A 211 2.09 -16.21 0.20
N VAL A 212 1.07 -16.58 -0.58
CA VAL A 212 1.02 -16.34 -2.03
C VAL A 212 0.06 -15.18 -2.25
N ALA A 213 0.53 -14.13 -2.91
CA ALA A 213 -0.26 -12.95 -3.22
C ALA A 213 -0.76 -13.02 -4.66
N ASP A 214 -2.06 -12.94 -4.82
CA ASP A 214 -2.80 -12.94 -6.07
C ASP A 214 -4.09 -12.15 -5.85
N GLU A 215 -4.45 -11.24 -6.74
CA GLU A 215 -5.63 -10.39 -6.59
C GLU A 215 -6.93 -11.19 -6.67
N GLU A 216 -6.98 -12.24 -7.51
CA GLU A 216 -8.20 -13.00 -7.77
C GLU A 216 -8.54 -13.96 -6.61
N HIS A 217 -7.52 -14.56 -5.99
CA HIS A 217 -7.70 -15.62 -4.97
C HIS A 217 -7.13 -15.26 -3.59
N ALA A 218 -6.91 -13.98 -3.33
CA ALA A 218 -6.13 -13.45 -2.21
C ALA A 218 -6.50 -14.06 -0.83
N GLU A 219 -7.78 -13.97 -0.45
CA GLU A 219 -8.27 -14.47 0.84
C GLU A 219 -8.07 -15.99 0.99
N LYS A 220 -8.34 -16.75 -0.10
CA LYS A 220 -8.26 -18.20 -0.05
C LYS A 220 -6.81 -18.67 0.04
N LEU A 221 -5.90 -18.01 -0.66
CA LEU A 221 -4.47 -18.33 -0.60
C LEU A 221 -3.88 -18.01 0.76
N LEU A 222 -4.27 -16.91 1.40
CA LEU A 222 -3.89 -16.61 2.79
C LEU A 222 -4.33 -17.72 3.76
N GLN A 223 -5.61 -18.11 3.71
CA GLN A 223 -6.13 -19.20 4.55
C GLN A 223 -5.37 -20.52 4.36
N LEU A 224 -4.90 -20.80 3.14
CA LEU A 224 -4.15 -22.01 2.83
C LEU A 224 -2.68 -21.96 3.26
N CYS A 225 -2.08 -20.77 3.34
CA CYS A 225 -0.67 -20.59 3.69
C CYS A 225 -0.44 -20.42 5.20
N LEU A 226 -1.33 -19.70 5.87
CA LEU A 226 -1.17 -19.26 7.25
C LEU A 226 -1.75 -20.24 8.26
N THR A 227 -1.29 -20.13 9.50
CA THR A 227 -1.88 -20.86 10.63
C THR A 227 -3.08 -20.10 11.20
N ASP A 228 -4.02 -20.80 11.84
CA ASP A 228 -5.18 -20.18 12.51
C ASP A 228 -4.77 -19.05 13.46
N LYS A 229 -3.65 -19.23 14.17
CA LYS A 229 -3.10 -18.22 15.08
C LYS A 229 -2.66 -16.96 14.32
N GLN A 230 -1.96 -17.12 13.19
CA GLN A 230 -1.51 -15.99 12.37
C GLN A 230 -2.71 -15.29 11.72
N LEU A 231 -3.69 -16.05 11.20
CA LEU A 231 -4.93 -15.49 10.68
C LEU A 231 -5.66 -14.68 11.76
N SER A 232 -5.85 -15.22 12.96
CA SER A 232 -6.54 -14.46 14.02
C SER A 232 -5.77 -13.24 14.52
N THR A 233 -4.44 -13.21 14.33
CA THR A 233 -3.58 -12.12 14.82
C THR A 233 -3.48 -11.00 13.79
N TYR A 234 -3.26 -11.34 12.52
CA TYR A 234 -2.96 -10.39 11.45
C TYR A 234 -4.12 -10.17 10.48
N PHE A 235 -5.06 -11.12 10.39
CA PHE A 235 -6.22 -11.07 9.49
C PHE A 235 -7.51 -11.52 10.20
N PRO A 236 -7.91 -10.85 11.30
CA PRO A 236 -9.08 -11.23 12.10
C PRO A 236 -10.37 -11.31 11.28
N GLN A 237 -10.54 -10.46 10.26
CA GLN A 237 -11.66 -10.45 9.33
C GLN A 237 -11.81 -11.78 8.57
N LEU A 238 -10.70 -12.42 8.20
CA LEU A 238 -10.69 -13.71 7.48
C LEU A 238 -10.91 -14.91 8.40
N SER A 239 -10.71 -14.72 9.71
CA SER A 239 -10.85 -15.76 10.73
C SER A 239 -12.32 -16.07 11.05
N SER A 240 -13.22 -15.13 10.77
CA SER A 240 -14.66 -15.25 11.02
C SER A 240 -15.49 -15.71 9.82
N LEU A 241 -14.90 -15.85 8.62
CA LEU A 241 -15.64 -16.33 7.46
C LEU A 241 -15.94 -17.83 7.60
N PRO A 242 -17.21 -18.25 7.64
CA PRO A 242 -17.56 -19.66 7.69
C PRO A 242 -17.08 -20.35 6.40
N GLU A 243 -16.53 -21.57 6.55
CA GLU A 243 -16.23 -22.46 5.42
C GLU A 243 -17.50 -22.72 4.60
N GLY A 244 -17.65 -22.03 3.48
CA GLY A 244 -18.59 -22.38 2.41
C GLY A 244 -19.71 -21.37 2.16
N ALA A 245 -19.56 -20.64 1.06
CA ALA A 245 -20.65 -20.30 0.14
C ALA A 245 -20.26 -20.78 -1.26
#